data_AF-A0A945M012-F1
#
_entry.id   AF-A0A945M012-F1
#
_cell.length_a   1.000
_cell.length_b   1.000
_cell.length_c   1.000
_cell.angle_alpha   90.00
_cell.angle_beta   90.00
_cell.angle_gamma   90.00
#
_symmetry.space_group_name_H-M   'P 1'
#
loop_
_entity.id
_entity.type
_entity.pdbx_description
1 polymer ?
#
loop_
_entity_poly.entity_id
_entity_poly.type
_entity_poly.pdbx_seq_one_letter_code
_entity_poly.pdbx_strand_id
1 'polypeptide(L)'
;QRIRLERTEIKAPFPLMIDQKQADLGQIVSVYQDLAKVFGTEEAEIRMPLSQKQLDLLNVSNVGILPKEKTLNVKVRDLTREDSVVWDAKILRLDGSIDRKSRVYYAVATIYDPINIKYVKETPPLLPGIFVDLEVFGPKISNVFKVPAMAMRDDDNIFIYSDNKLITKRVEIIDRDQSFVTIKSGIIEGDYIVPKPPYSYVPGMKAMIASIDGVQAGGRRGGGRPGRGGAGRPGVGASNLKAVEALKPSVDEKKKIITENNGPAANSVQLEGGR
;
A
#
# COMPACT_ATOMS: atom_id res chain seq x y z
N GLN A 1 2.69 37.49 48.73
CA GLN A 1 2.06 38.18 47.58
C GLN A 1 2.86 38.08 46.27
N ARG A 2 4.20 38.02 46.28
CA ARG A 2 5.02 37.86 45.04
C ARG A 2 4.66 36.66 44.14
N ILE A 3 4.29 35.52 44.72
CA ILE A 3 3.96 34.27 44.00
C ILE A 3 2.71 34.38 43.10
N ARG A 4 1.80 35.36 43.33
CA ARG A 4 0.59 35.53 42.51
C ARG A 4 0.82 36.33 41.23
N LEU A 5 1.81 37.22 41.19
CA LEU A 5 2.16 38.02 40.01
C LEU A 5 2.94 37.22 38.97
N GLU A 6 3.78 36.26 39.40
CA GLU A 6 4.46 35.35 38.47
C GLU A 6 3.49 34.43 37.72
N ARG A 7 2.27 34.23 38.25
CA ARG A 7 1.20 33.42 37.63
C ARG A 7 0.27 34.22 36.72
N THR A 8 0.53 35.51 36.50
CA THR A 8 -0.24 36.35 35.56
C THR A 8 0.45 36.53 34.21
N GLU A 9 1.68 36.04 34.05
CA GLU A 9 2.39 36.02 32.77
C GLU A 9 2.29 34.62 32.16
N ILE A 10 1.55 34.50 31.05
CA ILE A 10 1.37 33.23 30.35
C ILE A 10 2.37 33.19 29.20
N LYS A 11 3.34 32.28 29.30
CA LYS A 11 4.40 32.06 28.29
C LYS A 11 4.10 30.82 27.47
N ALA A 12 4.45 30.87 26.19
CA ALA A 12 4.40 29.70 25.33
C ALA A 12 5.39 28.64 25.85
N PRO A 13 4.95 27.38 26.05
CA PRO A 13 5.81 26.31 26.55
C PRO A 13 6.81 25.79 25.52
N PHE A 14 6.57 26.06 24.23
CA PHE A 14 7.39 25.64 23.08
C PHE A 14 7.13 26.56 21.88
N PRO A 15 7.95 26.49 20.80
CA PRO A 15 7.71 27.21 19.56
C PRO A 15 6.38 26.83 18.92
N LEU A 16 5.47 27.79 18.84
CA LEU A 16 4.09 27.56 18.42
C LEU A 16 3.58 28.65 17.48
N MET A 17 2.51 28.33 16.76
CA MET A 17 1.71 29.27 15.99
C MET A 17 0.30 29.31 16.57
N ILE A 18 -0.29 30.51 16.62
CA ILE A 18 -1.65 30.73 17.13
C ILE A 18 -2.64 30.43 16.00
N ASP A 19 -3.51 29.46 16.24
CA ASP A 19 -4.64 29.11 15.37
C ASP A 19 -5.82 30.03 15.65
N GLN A 20 -6.18 30.16 16.93
CA GLN A 20 -7.31 30.97 17.36
C GLN A 20 -6.98 31.72 18.64
N LYS A 21 -7.39 32.98 18.74
CA LYS A 21 -7.33 33.80 19.95
C LYS A 21 -8.74 33.94 20.53
N GLN A 22 -8.89 33.73 21.83
CA GLN A 22 -10.19 33.74 22.53
C GLN A 22 -10.30 34.83 23.61
N ALA A 23 -9.19 35.48 23.96
CA ALA A 23 -9.16 36.56 24.94
C ALA A 23 -8.41 37.78 24.38
N ASP A 24 -8.98 38.98 24.56
CA ASP A 24 -8.44 40.25 24.08
C ASP A 24 -7.95 41.18 25.19
N LEU A 25 -7.20 42.21 24.79
CA LEU A 25 -6.67 43.21 25.71
C LEU A 25 -7.81 43.88 26.49
N GLY A 26 -7.69 43.92 27.81
CA GLY A 26 -8.68 44.53 28.71
C GLY A 26 -9.80 43.60 29.16
N GLN A 27 -9.84 42.35 28.68
CA GLN A 27 -10.78 41.35 29.19
C GLN A 27 -10.28 40.73 30.49
N ILE A 28 -11.21 40.47 31.41
CA ILE A 28 -10.96 39.70 32.62
C ILE A 28 -11.14 38.22 32.26
N VAL A 29 -10.11 37.42 32.53
CA VAL A 29 -10.13 35.97 32.27
C VAL A 29 -10.18 35.21 33.59
N SER A 30 -10.94 34.11 33.59
CA SER A 30 -11.04 33.24 34.76
C SER A 30 -9.91 32.20 34.79
N VAL A 31 -9.61 31.66 35.97
CA VAL A 31 -8.71 30.51 36.09
C VAL A 31 -9.31 29.34 35.32
N TYR A 32 -8.49 28.65 34.51
CA TYR A 32 -8.89 27.55 33.61
C TYR A 32 -9.72 27.94 32.38
N GLN A 33 -9.84 29.24 32.08
CA GLN A 33 -10.42 29.68 30.81
C GLN A 33 -9.44 29.45 29.66
N ASP A 34 -9.92 28.90 28.55
CA ASP A 34 -9.16 28.81 27.31
C ASP A 34 -8.90 30.21 26.73
N LEU A 35 -7.64 30.49 26.37
CA LEU A 35 -7.20 31.81 25.90
C LEU A 35 -6.85 31.82 24.41
N ALA A 36 -6.31 30.70 23.93
CA ALA A 36 -5.92 30.53 22.56
C ALA A 36 -5.83 29.04 22.23
N LYS A 37 -6.06 28.72 20.96
CA LYS A 37 -5.71 27.45 20.35
C LYS A 37 -4.40 27.64 19.58
N VAL A 38 -3.45 26.75 19.82
CA VAL A 38 -2.09 26.84 19.30
C VAL A 38 -1.64 25.47 18.78
N PHE A 39 -0.69 25.45 17.86
CA PHE A 39 -0.03 24.23 17.41
C PHE A 39 1.49 24.43 17.36
N GLY A 40 2.24 23.35 17.63
CA GLY A 40 3.69 23.33 17.51
C GLY A 40 4.13 23.57 16.07
N THR A 41 5.23 24.28 15.90
CA THR A 41 5.79 24.56 14.57
C THR A 41 6.94 23.64 14.20
N GLU A 42 7.45 22.88 15.17
CA GLU A 42 8.63 22.03 14.98
C GLU A 42 8.31 20.72 14.29
N GLU A 43 7.14 20.14 14.60
CA GLU A 43 6.72 18.83 14.12
C GLU A 43 5.20 18.86 13.83
N ALA A 44 4.79 18.11 12.81
CA ALA A 44 3.39 17.75 12.62
C ALA A 44 3.25 16.23 12.74
N GLU A 45 2.16 15.80 13.37
CA GLU A 45 1.87 14.39 13.59
C GLU A 45 0.66 13.95 12.76
N ILE A 46 0.73 12.76 12.19
CA ILE A 46 -0.37 12.16 11.43
C ILE A 46 -0.69 10.83 12.10
N ARG A 47 -1.90 10.74 12.65
CA ARG A 47 -2.36 9.57 13.38
C ARG A 47 -3.14 8.65 12.46
N MET A 48 -2.50 7.60 11.97
CA MET A 48 -3.10 6.70 10.98
C MET A 48 -3.51 5.34 11.57
N PRO A 49 -4.71 4.84 11.26
CA PRO A 49 -5.14 3.50 11.63
C PRO A 49 -4.42 2.43 10.79
N LEU A 50 -3.90 1.40 11.45
CA LEU A 50 -3.30 0.21 10.85
C LEU A 50 -3.98 -1.07 11.37
N SER A 51 -4.34 -1.95 10.45
CA SER A 51 -4.80 -3.30 10.75
C SER A 51 -3.64 -4.21 11.18
N GLN A 52 -3.94 -5.31 11.88
CA GLN A 52 -2.93 -6.31 12.24
C GLN A 52 -2.15 -6.82 11.02
N LYS A 53 -2.85 -7.09 9.90
CA LYS A 53 -2.21 -7.55 8.66
C LYS A 53 -1.18 -6.53 8.14
N GLN A 54 -1.49 -5.24 8.20
CA GLN A 54 -0.56 -4.19 7.80
C GLN A 54 0.65 -4.10 8.74
N LEU A 55 0.46 -4.26 10.04
CA LEU A 55 1.59 -4.32 10.99
C LEU A 55 2.51 -5.51 10.74
N ASP A 56 1.94 -6.67 10.45
CA ASP A 56 2.70 -7.88 10.11
C ASP A 56 3.54 -7.66 8.84
N LEU A 57 2.98 -6.99 7.82
CA LEU A 57 3.69 -6.61 6.60
C LEU A 57 4.82 -5.59 6.85
N LEU A 58 4.59 -4.66 7.77
CA LEU A 58 5.58 -3.67 8.19
C LEU A 58 6.64 -4.24 9.14
N ASN A 59 6.49 -5.51 9.56
CA ASN A 59 7.34 -6.17 10.55
C ASN A 59 7.44 -5.38 11.87
N VAL A 60 6.32 -4.79 12.30
CA VAL A 60 6.26 -4.03 13.55
C VAL A 60 5.44 -4.79 14.57
N SER A 61 6.14 -5.32 15.58
CA SER A 61 5.55 -6.11 16.66
C SER A 61 5.53 -5.39 18.01
N ASN A 62 6.24 -4.28 18.14
CA ASN A 62 6.35 -3.53 19.39
C ASN A 62 5.39 -2.34 19.37
N VAL A 63 4.71 -2.12 20.49
CA VAL A 63 3.91 -0.92 20.72
C VAL A 63 4.74 0.09 21.52
N GLY A 64 4.50 1.39 21.32
CA GLY A 64 5.27 2.47 21.91
C GLY A 64 6.32 3.01 20.95
N ILE A 65 7.39 3.58 21.50
CA ILE A 65 8.49 4.16 20.73
C ILE A 65 9.23 3.05 19.99
N LEU A 66 9.37 3.20 18.69
CA LEU A 66 10.12 2.27 17.86
C LEU A 66 11.62 2.52 18.01
N PRO A 67 12.45 1.46 18.08
CA PRO A 67 13.90 1.58 17.93
C PRO A 67 14.24 2.28 16.61
N LYS A 68 15.35 3.03 16.56
CA LYS A 68 15.77 3.78 15.37
C LYS A 68 15.90 2.91 14.13
N GLU A 69 16.28 1.65 14.30
CA GLU A 69 16.46 0.66 13.24
C GLU A 69 15.12 0.14 12.69
N LYS A 70 14.02 0.35 13.42
CA LYS A 70 12.67 -0.07 13.08
C LYS A 70 11.73 1.08 12.71
N THR A 71 12.23 2.32 12.66
CA THR A 71 11.43 3.44 12.16
C THR A 71 11.13 3.23 10.69
N LEU A 72 9.90 3.52 10.29
CA LEU A 72 9.44 3.35 8.91
C LEU A 72 9.39 4.70 8.22
N ASN A 73 9.84 4.74 6.97
CA ASN A 73 9.70 5.93 6.16
C ASN A 73 8.27 6.02 5.63
N VAL A 74 7.74 7.23 5.58
CA VAL A 74 6.41 7.53 5.06
C VAL A 74 6.52 8.69 4.10
N LYS A 75 5.84 8.57 2.96
CA LYS A 75 5.64 9.64 2.01
C LYS A 75 4.21 10.15 2.16
N VAL A 76 4.08 11.45 2.39
CA VAL A 76 2.81 12.12 2.68
C VAL A 76 2.45 13.00 1.49
N ARG A 77 1.24 12.85 0.96
CA ARG A 77 0.73 13.64 -0.15
C ARG A 77 -0.49 14.43 0.29
N ASP A 78 -0.50 15.71 -0.02
CA ASP A 78 -1.65 16.58 0.21
C ASP A 78 -2.72 16.29 -0.86
N LEU A 79 -3.92 15.89 -0.44
CA LEU A 79 -5.02 15.58 -1.36
C LEU A 79 -5.73 16.84 -1.88
N THR A 80 -5.45 18.00 -1.29
CA THR A 80 -6.07 19.28 -1.69
C THR A 80 -5.32 19.98 -2.83
N ARG A 81 -4.12 19.49 -3.17
CA ARG A 81 -3.26 20.07 -4.19
C ARG A 81 -3.11 19.11 -5.36
N GLU A 82 -3.25 19.62 -6.58
CA GLU A 82 -2.97 18.87 -7.81
C GLU A 82 -1.46 18.64 -8.00
N ASP A 83 -0.63 19.47 -7.36
CA ASP A 83 0.81 19.32 -7.38
C ASP A 83 1.21 18.06 -6.62
N SER A 84 1.97 17.19 -7.29
CA SER A 84 2.52 15.94 -6.76
C SER A 84 3.56 16.11 -5.63
N VAL A 85 3.50 17.21 -4.86
CA VAL A 85 4.38 17.48 -3.72
C VAL A 85 4.23 16.36 -2.70
N VAL A 86 5.37 15.84 -2.25
CA VAL A 86 5.42 14.79 -1.25
C VAL A 86 6.33 15.21 -0.11
N TRP A 87 5.82 15.13 1.12
CA TRP A 87 6.58 15.35 2.33
C TRP A 87 7.13 14.03 2.86
N ASP A 88 8.35 14.08 3.35
CA ASP A 88 8.97 12.97 4.06
C ASP A 88 8.54 12.96 5.54
N ALA A 89 8.06 11.82 5.99
CA ALA A 89 7.67 11.56 7.36
C ALA A 89 8.30 10.25 7.86
N LYS A 90 8.30 10.06 9.18
CA LYS A 90 8.73 8.81 9.80
C LYS A 90 7.74 8.33 10.84
N ILE A 91 7.46 7.03 10.86
CA ILE A 91 6.73 6.42 11.98
C ILE A 91 7.73 6.20 13.09
N LEU A 92 7.56 6.96 14.17
CA LEU A 92 8.42 6.90 15.36
C LEU A 92 7.78 6.09 16.48
N ARG A 93 6.44 5.95 16.46
CA ARG A 93 5.69 5.27 17.52
C ARG A 93 4.40 4.64 17.02
N LEU A 94 4.01 3.57 17.70
CA LEU A 94 2.67 3.01 17.69
C LEU A 94 2.00 3.30 19.03
N ASP A 95 0.76 3.77 19.01
CA ASP A 95 -0.01 4.04 20.22
C ASP A 95 -0.20 2.77 21.06
N GLY A 96 0.09 2.89 22.37
CA GLY A 96 -0.05 1.86 23.40
C GLY A 96 -1.45 1.29 23.61
N SER A 97 -2.47 1.94 23.04
CA SER A 97 -3.87 1.65 23.30
C SER A 97 -4.53 1.05 22.07
N ILE A 98 -4.92 -0.22 22.19
CA ILE A 98 -5.83 -0.85 21.23
C ILE A 98 -7.24 -0.37 21.58
N ASP A 99 -7.91 0.27 20.64
CA ASP A 99 -9.36 0.44 20.77
C ASP A 99 -10.00 -0.96 20.67
N ARG A 100 -10.50 -1.45 21.81
CA ARG A 100 -11.04 -2.81 21.94
C ARG A 100 -12.24 -3.07 21.03
N LYS A 101 -12.92 -2.01 20.57
CA LYS A 101 -14.05 -2.14 19.63
C LYS A 101 -13.59 -2.36 18.20
N SER A 102 -12.57 -1.63 17.77
CA SER A 102 -12.11 -1.62 16.37
C SER A 102 -10.94 -2.57 16.08
N ARG A 103 -10.18 -3.01 17.10
CA ARG A 103 -8.95 -3.83 16.94
C ARG A 103 -7.94 -3.23 15.96
N VAL A 104 -7.92 -1.90 15.88
CA VAL A 104 -6.99 -1.14 15.04
C VAL A 104 -5.88 -0.58 15.91
N TYR A 105 -4.66 -0.58 15.38
CA TYR A 105 -3.50 0.06 15.98
C TYR A 105 -3.32 1.44 15.36
N TYR A 106 -2.95 2.44 16.14
CA TYR A 106 -2.65 3.77 15.60
C TYR A 106 -1.15 3.96 15.50
N ALA A 107 -0.64 4.17 14.29
CA ALA A 107 0.72 4.62 14.07
C ALA A 107 0.75 6.15 14.00
N VAL A 108 1.82 6.74 14.51
CA VAL A 108 2.04 8.19 14.39
C VAL A 108 3.23 8.45 13.50
N ALA A 109 2.93 9.02 12.33
CA ALA A 109 3.93 9.51 11.40
C ALA A 109 4.24 10.98 11.72
N THR A 110 5.51 11.30 11.86
CA THR A 110 6.00 12.64 12.22
C THR A 110 6.68 13.28 11.03
N ILE A 111 6.29 14.51 10.70
CA ILE A 111 6.95 15.39 9.73
C ILE A 111 7.68 16.47 10.51
N TYR A 112 8.98 16.62 10.25
CA TYR A 112 9.79 17.67 10.87
C TYR A 112 9.75 18.96 10.07
N ASP A 113 9.65 20.10 10.76
CA ASP A 113 9.59 21.45 10.22
C ASP A 113 8.55 21.56 9.08
N PRO A 114 7.26 21.24 9.36
CA PRO A 114 6.21 21.14 8.34
C PRO A 114 5.92 22.49 7.67
N ILE A 115 6.23 23.60 8.33
CA ILE A 115 5.96 24.96 7.84
C ILE A 115 7.22 25.73 7.41
N ASN A 116 8.35 25.05 7.26
CA ASN A 116 9.62 25.61 6.75
C ASN A 116 10.15 26.82 7.54
N ILE A 117 10.01 26.81 8.86
CA ILE A 117 10.58 27.85 9.73
C ILE A 117 12.07 27.61 9.97
N LYS A 118 12.47 26.34 10.15
CA LYS A 118 13.86 26.01 10.49
C LYS A 118 14.75 25.89 9.25
N TYR A 119 14.22 25.36 8.15
CA TYR A 119 14.98 25.09 6.93
C TYR A 119 14.29 25.62 5.68
N VAL A 120 15.09 26.03 4.69
CA VAL A 120 14.58 26.34 3.35
C VAL A 120 14.35 25.02 2.61
N LYS A 121 13.08 24.69 2.35
CA LYS A 121 12.66 23.48 1.65
C LYS A 121 11.93 23.84 0.37
N GLU A 122 12.04 22.96 -0.63
CA GLU A 122 11.29 23.09 -1.90
C GLU A 122 9.80 22.77 -1.71
N THR A 123 9.47 21.93 -0.73
CA THR A 123 8.07 21.59 -0.40
C THR A 123 7.40 22.79 0.26
N PRO A 124 6.20 23.23 -0.18
CA PRO A 124 5.44 24.27 0.51
C PRO A 124 5.11 23.90 1.96
N PRO A 125 4.77 24.90 2.81
CA PRO A 125 4.27 24.65 4.16
C PRO A 125 3.06 23.71 4.16
N LEU A 126 3.12 22.70 5.02
CA LEU A 126 2.05 21.76 5.32
C LEU A 126 1.35 22.22 6.61
N LEU A 127 0.09 22.63 6.48
CA LEU A 127 -0.69 23.17 7.60
C LEU A 127 -1.51 22.08 8.29
N PRO A 128 -1.64 22.11 9.63
CA PRO A 128 -2.56 21.23 10.34
C PRO A 128 -3.99 21.36 9.81
N GLY A 129 -4.75 20.27 9.91
CA GLY A 129 -6.16 20.24 9.55
C GLY A 129 -6.46 19.80 8.12
N ILE A 130 -5.46 19.70 7.23
CA ILE A 130 -5.64 19.16 5.88
C ILE A 130 -5.70 17.64 5.88
N PHE A 131 -6.28 17.11 4.81
CA PHE A 131 -6.38 15.69 4.56
C PHE A 131 -5.23 15.23 3.66
N VAL A 132 -4.54 14.19 4.11
CA VAL A 132 -3.37 13.65 3.41
C VAL A 132 -3.54 12.18 3.06
N ASP A 133 -2.86 11.76 1.99
CA ASP A 133 -2.63 10.36 1.62
C ASP A 133 -1.23 9.93 2.07
N LEU A 134 -1.12 8.67 2.49
CA LEU A 134 0.07 8.12 3.14
C LEU A 134 0.55 6.86 2.42
N GLU A 135 1.81 6.90 2.03
CA GLU A 135 2.55 5.77 1.52
C GLU A 135 3.60 5.34 2.54
N VAL A 136 3.46 4.14 3.09
CA VAL A 136 4.34 3.59 4.12
C VAL A 136 5.29 2.57 3.51
N PHE A 137 6.59 2.71 3.78
CA PHE A 137 7.61 1.80 3.25
C PHE A 137 7.98 0.76 4.31
N GLY A 138 7.61 -0.49 4.05
CA GLY A 138 7.99 -1.64 4.85
C GLY A 138 9.34 -2.25 4.47
N PRO A 139 9.78 -3.31 5.17
CA PRO A 139 11.00 -4.04 4.84
C PRO A 139 10.90 -4.74 3.48
N LYS A 140 12.06 -4.94 2.84
CA LYS A 140 12.13 -5.72 1.59
C LYS A 140 11.81 -7.18 1.87
N ILE A 141 10.84 -7.72 1.13
CA ILE A 141 10.49 -9.15 1.16
C ILE A 141 11.11 -9.80 -0.09
N SER A 142 11.94 -10.81 0.11
CA SER A 142 12.58 -11.57 -0.97
C SER A 142 11.74 -12.80 -1.35
N ASN A 143 11.98 -13.34 -2.54
CA ASN A 143 11.39 -14.59 -3.01
C ASN A 143 9.86 -14.55 -3.05
N VAL A 144 9.33 -13.46 -3.61
CA VAL A 144 7.91 -13.28 -3.83
C VAL A 144 7.64 -13.07 -5.31
N PHE A 145 6.42 -13.39 -5.72
CA PHE A 145 5.97 -13.32 -7.08
C PHE A 145 4.73 -12.45 -7.16
N LYS A 146 4.74 -11.47 -8.06
CA LYS A 146 3.57 -10.67 -8.38
C LYS A 146 2.83 -11.28 -9.56
N VAL A 147 1.53 -11.48 -9.37
CA VAL A 147 0.65 -12.16 -10.33
C VAL A 147 -0.63 -11.34 -10.50
N PRO A 148 -1.20 -11.19 -11.71
CA PRO A 148 -2.47 -10.50 -11.89
C PRO A 148 -3.59 -11.11 -11.07
N ALA A 149 -4.42 -10.28 -10.44
CA ALA A 149 -5.50 -10.72 -9.55
C ALA A 149 -6.49 -11.66 -10.26
N MET A 150 -6.72 -11.44 -11.57
CA MET A 150 -7.56 -12.29 -12.42
C MET A 150 -7.07 -13.74 -12.56
N ALA A 151 -5.80 -14.03 -12.25
CA ALA A 151 -5.26 -15.39 -12.28
C ALA A 151 -5.62 -16.22 -11.05
N MET A 152 -6.06 -15.56 -9.97
CA MET A 152 -6.50 -16.25 -8.77
C MET A 152 -7.83 -16.98 -8.99
N ARG A 153 -7.98 -18.09 -8.28
CA ARG A 153 -9.19 -18.90 -8.17
C ARG A 153 -9.59 -18.99 -6.71
N ASP A 154 -10.75 -19.59 -6.49
CA ASP A 154 -11.26 -19.86 -5.15
C ASP A 154 -10.26 -20.69 -4.32
N ASP A 155 -10.34 -20.55 -3.01
CA ASP A 155 -9.49 -21.23 -2.03
C ASP A 155 -7.97 -21.01 -2.22
N ASP A 156 -7.59 -19.82 -2.67
CA ASP A 156 -6.20 -19.39 -2.93
C ASP A 156 -5.47 -20.32 -3.89
N ASN A 157 -6.16 -20.72 -4.95
CA ASN A 157 -5.59 -21.53 -6.03
C ASN A 157 -5.23 -20.68 -7.25
N ILE A 158 -4.31 -21.20 -8.05
CA ILE A 158 -4.02 -20.73 -9.40
C ILE A 158 -3.94 -21.92 -10.36
N PHE A 159 -4.05 -21.63 -11.66
CA PHE A 159 -3.73 -22.61 -12.70
C PHE A 159 -2.33 -22.38 -13.24
N ILE A 160 -1.56 -23.46 -13.33
CA ILE A 160 -0.24 -23.49 -13.93
C ILE A 160 -0.28 -24.41 -15.14
N TYR A 161 0.39 -24.00 -16.20
CA TYR A 161 0.67 -24.86 -17.34
C TYR A 161 2.01 -25.56 -17.15
N SER A 162 1.97 -26.89 -17.05
CA SER A 162 3.17 -27.73 -16.98
C SER A 162 2.92 -29.07 -17.67
N ASP A 163 3.92 -29.62 -18.35
CA ASP A 163 3.84 -30.90 -19.07
C ASP A 163 2.63 -31.03 -20.00
N ASN A 164 2.31 -29.96 -20.73
CA ASN A 164 1.13 -29.86 -21.61
C ASN A 164 -0.22 -30.05 -20.89
N LYS A 165 -0.28 -29.77 -19.59
CA LYS A 165 -1.48 -29.91 -18.76
C LYS A 165 -1.72 -28.66 -17.91
N LEU A 166 -2.99 -28.43 -17.57
CA LEU A 166 -3.38 -27.44 -16.58
C LEU A 166 -3.46 -28.09 -15.19
N ILE A 167 -2.67 -27.56 -14.26
CA ILE A 167 -2.57 -28.05 -12.90
C ILE A 167 -3.10 -26.97 -11.95
N THR A 168 -3.95 -27.35 -11.01
CA THR A 168 -4.36 -26.48 -9.90
C THR A 168 -3.28 -26.53 -8.84
N LYS A 169 -2.84 -25.37 -8.36
CA LYS A 169 -1.88 -25.27 -7.26
C LYS A 169 -2.35 -24.25 -6.25
N ARG A 170 -2.34 -24.65 -4.98
CA ARG A 170 -2.60 -23.75 -3.86
C ARG A 170 -1.37 -22.90 -3.60
N VAL A 171 -1.57 -21.62 -3.30
CA VAL A 171 -0.49 -20.65 -3.07
C VAL A 171 -0.63 -19.96 -1.72
N GLU A 172 0.50 -19.51 -1.16
CA GLU A 172 0.53 -18.68 0.04
C GLU A 172 0.59 -17.21 -0.38
N ILE A 173 -0.41 -16.43 0.02
CA ILE A 173 -0.56 -15.02 -0.36
C ILE A 173 -0.09 -14.13 0.79
N ILE A 174 0.76 -13.15 0.48
CA ILE A 174 1.16 -12.10 1.43
C ILE A 174 0.19 -10.92 1.33
N ASP A 175 -0.15 -10.53 0.11
CA ASP A 175 -0.95 -9.34 -0.14
C ASP A 175 -1.78 -9.45 -1.42
N ARG A 176 -2.90 -8.73 -1.47
CA ARG A 176 -3.84 -8.71 -2.59
C ARG A 176 -4.37 -7.29 -2.79
N ASP A 177 -4.09 -6.74 -3.95
CA ASP A 177 -4.67 -5.50 -4.45
C ASP A 177 -5.69 -5.80 -5.57
N GLN A 178 -6.33 -4.78 -6.14
CA GLN A 178 -7.36 -4.97 -7.18
C GLN A 178 -6.80 -5.52 -8.51
N SER A 179 -5.55 -5.22 -8.81
CA SER A 179 -4.90 -5.56 -10.07
C SER A 179 -4.01 -6.80 -9.96
N PHE A 180 -3.46 -7.08 -8.77
CA PHE A 180 -2.41 -8.04 -8.53
C PHE A 180 -2.46 -8.68 -7.13
N VAL A 181 -1.82 -9.83 -7.03
CA VAL A 181 -1.63 -10.60 -5.81
C VAL A 181 -0.14 -10.89 -5.65
N THR A 182 0.39 -10.69 -4.44
CA THR A 182 1.75 -11.08 -4.10
C THR A 182 1.77 -12.45 -3.44
N ILE A 183 2.40 -13.41 -4.11
CA ILE A 183 2.52 -14.81 -3.69
C ILE A 183 3.90 -15.05 -3.09
N LYS A 184 3.95 -15.74 -1.95
CA LYS A 184 5.19 -16.11 -1.24
C LYS A 184 5.67 -17.51 -1.59
N SER A 185 4.75 -18.45 -1.69
CA SER A 185 5.07 -19.86 -1.90
C SER A 185 3.95 -20.56 -2.68
N GLY A 186 4.27 -21.74 -3.22
CA GLY A 186 3.37 -22.48 -4.10
C GLY A 186 3.60 -22.22 -5.59
N ILE A 187 4.58 -21.40 -5.98
CA ILE A 187 5.08 -21.29 -7.36
C ILE A 187 6.60 -21.14 -7.36
N ILE A 188 7.22 -21.48 -8.48
CA ILE A 188 8.65 -21.33 -8.71
C ILE A 188 8.92 -20.49 -9.96
N GLU A 189 10.13 -19.97 -10.07
CA GLU A 189 10.56 -19.27 -11.27
C GLU A 189 10.48 -20.21 -12.49
N GLY A 190 9.90 -19.70 -13.58
CA GLY A 190 9.64 -20.48 -14.79
C GLY A 190 8.26 -21.12 -14.87
N ASP A 191 7.47 -21.12 -13.78
CA ASP A 191 6.06 -21.54 -13.85
C ASP A 191 5.27 -20.62 -14.79
N TYR A 192 4.45 -21.22 -15.66
CA TYR A 192 3.55 -20.49 -16.55
C TYR A 192 2.17 -20.39 -15.92
N ILE A 193 1.80 -19.19 -15.45
CA ILE A 193 0.52 -18.94 -14.79
C ILE A 193 -0.55 -18.70 -15.84
N VAL A 194 -1.73 -19.29 -15.66
CA VAL A 194 -2.84 -19.22 -16.62
C VAL A 194 -3.93 -18.28 -16.10
N PRO A 195 -3.88 -16.96 -16.42
CA PRO A 195 -4.91 -16.00 -16.02
C PRO A 195 -6.27 -16.30 -16.63
N LYS A 196 -6.31 -16.76 -17.88
CA LYS A 196 -7.53 -17.08 -18.62
C LYS A 196 -7.55 -18.56 -19.01
N PRO A 197 -8.18 -19.42 -18.19
CA PRO A 197 -8.36 -20.82 -18.49
C PRO A 197 -9.50 -21.00 -19.51
N PRO A 198 -9.59 -22.17 -20.14
CA PRO A 198 -10.74 -22.53 -20.94
C PRO A 198 -12.02 -22.60 -20.09
N TYR A 199 -13.18 -22.33 -20.72
CA TYR A 199 -14.51 -22.33 -20.09
C TYR A 199 -14.86 -23.57 -19.26
N SER A 200 -14.25 -24.71 -19.55
CA SER A 200 -14.42 -25.93 -18.75
C SER A 200 -13.03 -26.45 -18.42
N TYR A 201 -12.77 -26.55 -17.12
CA TYR A 201 -11.53 -27.00 -16.50
C TYR A 201 -11.75 -28.35 -15.81
N VAL A 202 -10.80 -29.25 -16.01
CA VAL A 202 -10.65 -30.48 -15.21
C VAL A 202 -9.18 -30.56 -14.79
N PRO A 203 -8.87 -30.80 -13.51
CA PRO A 203 -7.49 -31.01 -13.07
C PRO A 203 -6.73 -32.02 -13.93
N GLY A 204 -5.56 -31.62 -14.43
CA GLY A 204 -4.72 -32.45 -15.29
C GLY A 204 -5.16 -32.49 -16.77
N MET A 205 -6.15 -31.71 -17.18
CA MET A 205 -6.58 -31.61 -18.57
C MET A 205 -5.43 -31.13 -19.46
N LYS A 206 -5.27 -31.77 -20.62
CA LYS A 206 -4.28 -31.35 -21.61
C LYS A 206 -4.63 -29.99 -22.21
N ALA A 207 -3.64 -29.13 -22.37
CA ALA A 207 -3.79 -27.79 -22.93
C ALA A 207 -2.64 -27.47 -23.89
N MET A 208 -2.79 -26.38 -24.64
CA MET A 208 -1.73 -25.77 -25.43
C MET A 208 -1.65 -24.28 -25.12
N ILE A 209 -0.47 -23.68 -25.22
CA ILE A 209 -0.32 -22.25 -25.02
C ILE A 209 -0.78 -21.49 -26.28
N ALA A 210 -1.78 -20.63 -26.12
CA ALA A 210 -2.24 -19.69 -27.15
C ALA A 210 -1.31 -18.48 -27.27
N SER A 211 -0.86 -17.97 -26.12
CA SER A 211 -0.05 -16.76 -25.99
C SER A 211 0.75 -16.80 -24.69
N ILE A 212 1.97 -16.25 -24.71
CA ILE A 212 2.83 -16.05 -23.54
C ILE A 212 3.09 -14.56 -23.40
N ASP A 213 2.80 -13.97 -22.24
CA ASP A 213 3.06 -12.55 -21.98
C ASP A 213 2.40 -11.62 -23.04
N GLY A 214 1.23 -12.04 -23.55
CA GLY A 214 0.49 -11.35 -24.62
C GLY A 214 0.99 -11.62 -26.04
N VAL A 215 2.13 -12.30 -26.21
CA VAL A 215 2.70 -12.68 -27.51
C VAL A 215 2.11 -14.01 -27.98
N GLN A 216 1.41 -13.98 -29.11
CA GLN A 216 0.82 -15.19 -29.71
C GLN A 216 1.90 -16.25 -29.96
N ALA A 217 1.64 -17.46 -29.50
CA ALA A 217 2.47 -18.61 -29.85
C ALA A 217 2.29 -18.86 -31.36
N GLY A 218 3.39 -18.70 -32.12
CA GLY A 218 3.37 -18.67 -33.58
C GLY A 218 2.72 -19.90 -34.20
N GLY A 219 1.45 -19.75 -34.61
CA GLY A 219 0.80 -20.67 -35.54
C GLY A 219 1.16 -20.27 -36.97
N ARG A 220 1.87 -21.16 -37.69
CA ARG A 220 1.99 -21.07 -39.15
C ARG A 220 0.59 -20.87 -39.75
N ARG A 221 0.29 -19.67 -40.24
CA ARG A 221 -0.79 -19.47 -41.22
C ARG A 221 -0.39 -20.26 -42.45
N GLY A 222 -0.99 -21.44 -42.62
CA GLY A 222 -0.86 -22.24 -43.83
C GLY A 222 -1.37 -21.43 -45.01
N GLY A 223 -0.45 -20.87 -45.80
CA GLY A 223 -0.74 -20.38 -47.15
C GLY A 223 -1.09 -21.59 -48.03
N GLY A 224 -2.37 -21.84 -48.23
CA GLY A 224 -2.86 -22.87 -49.12
C GLY A 224 -2.74 -22.46 -50.58
N ARG A 225 -1.68 -22.90 -51.25
CA ARG A 225 -1.65 -23.10 -52.71
C ARG A 225 -2.09 -24.56 -52.96
N PRO A 226 -3.11 -24.84 -53.78
CA PRO A 226 -3.60 -26.21 -53.95
C PRO A 226 -2.62 -27.00 -54.83
N GLY A 227 -1.81 -27.84 -54.20
CA GLY A 227 -0.97 -28.85 -54.83
C GLY A 227 -1.57 -30.23 -54.64
N ARG A 228 -1.96 -30.85 -55.76
CA ARG A 228 -2.56 -32.18 -55.87
C ARG A 228 -1.50 -33.28 -55.65
N GLY A 229 -1.75 -34.21 -54.73
CA GLY A 229 -1.21 -35.57 -54.79
C GLY A 229 -0.47 -36.07 -53.53
N GLY A 230 -0.81 -37.29 -53.09
CA GLY A 230 0.07 -38.15 -52.31
C GLY A 230 -0.42 -38.50 -50.90
N ALA A 231 -0.95 -39.71 -50.76
CA ALA A 231 -1.40 -40.30 -49.51
C ALA A 231 -0.24 -40.64 -48.55
N GLY A 232 -0.42 -40.33 -47.27
CA GLY A 232 0.48 -40.73 -46.18
C GLY A 232 -0.22 -40.54 -44.81
N ARG A 233 -0.69 -41.66 -44.26
CA ARG A 233 -1.34 -41.96 -42.97
C ARG A 233 -1.56 -40.86 -41.89
N PRO A 234 -2.72 -40.90 -41.19
CA PRO A 234 -3.09 -39.96 -40.13
C PRO A 234 -2.58 -40.35 -38.72
N GLY A 235 -2.31 -39.34 -37.89
CA GLY A 235 -2.74 -39.33 -36.48
C GLY A 235 -1.71 -39.69 -35.39
N VAL A 236 -1.14 -38.66 -34.77
CA VAL A 236 -1.13 -38.56 -33.30
C VAL A 236 -2.03 -37.37 -32.95
N GLY A 237 -3.15 -37.66 -32.28
CA GLY A 237 -4.30 -36.77 -32.13
C GLY A 237 -4.00 -35.45 -31.41
N ALA A 238 -4.08 -34.35 -32.16
CA ALA A 238 -4.30 -33.00 -31.66
C ALA A 238 -5.80 -32.74 -31.38
N SER A 239 -6.58 -33.77 -31.04
CA SER A 239 -8.03 -33.72 -31.22
C SER A 239 -8.81 -33.12 -30.06
N ASN A 240 -8.21 -32.70 -28.93
CA ASN A 240 -8.93 -32.00 -27.84
C ASN A 240 -8.01 -31.14 -26.95
N LEU A 241 -6.99 -30.47 -27.48
CA LEU A 241 -6.20 -29.52 -26.68
C LEU A 241 -6.92 -28.18 -26.61
N LYS A 242 -7.17 -27.67 -25.39
CA LYS A 242 -7.72 -26.33 -25.21
C LYS A 242 -6.59 -25.31 -25.08
N ALA A 243 -6.74 -24.17 -25.76
CA ALA A 243 -5.72 -23.13 -25.77
C ALA A 243 -5.82 -22.25 -24.51
N VAL A 244 -4.68 -21.86 -23.92
CA VAL A 244 -4.59 -21.04 -22.71
C VAL A 244 -3.64 -19.86 -22.90
N GLU A 245 -3.93 -18.72 -22.27
CA GLU A 245 -2.98 -17.59 -22.17
C GLU A 245 -2.12 -17.81 -20.92
N ALA A 246 -0.79 -17.66 -21.05
CA ALA A 246 0.17 -17.85 -19.97
C ALA A 246 0.96 -16.56 -19.68
N LEU A 247 1.31 -16.34 -18.42
CA LEU A 247 2.16 -15.24 -17.95
C LEU A 247 3.27 -15.74 -17.05
N LYS A 248 4.45 -15.12 -17.12
CA LYS A 248 5.50 -15.34 -16.12
C LYS A 248 5.27 -14.44 -14.89
N PRO A 249 5.42 -14.98 -13.66
CA PRO A 249 5.38 -14.14 -12.47
C PRO A 249 6.61 -13.20 -12.43
N SER A 250 6.41 -11.95 -12.00
CA SER A 250 7.49 -10.98 -11.82
C SER A 250 7.97 -10.98 -10.37
N VAL A 251 9.29 -10.92 -10.15
CA VAL A 251 9.91 -10.84 -8.81
C VAL A 251 10.08 -9.39 -8.35
N ASP A 252 10.07 -8.43 -9.27
CA ASP A 252 10.38 -7.03 -8.95
C ASP A 252 9.12 -6.23 -8.66
N GLU A 253 8.82 -6.04 -7.38
CA GLU A 253 8.11 -4.84 -6.95
C GLU A 253 8.56 -4.30 -5.60
N LYS A 254 8.98 -3.03 -5.64
CA LYS A 254 9.19 -2.17 -4.49
C LYS A 254 7.85 -1.97 -3.79
N LYS A 255 7.67 -2.57 -2.62
CA LYS A 255 6.41 -2.49 -1.87
C LYS A 255 6.24 -1.11 -1.23
N LYS A 256 5.57 -0.27 -1.98
CA LYS A 256 4.83 0.92 -1.58
C LYS A 256 3.52 0.40 -0.96
N ILE A 257 3.37 0.42 0.38
CA ILE A 257 2.04 0.18 0.99
C ILE A 257 1.27 1.49 0.79
N ILE A 258 0.53 1.54 -0.32
CA ILE A 258 -0.45 2.61 -0.56
C ILE A 258 -1.59 2.34 0.39
N THR A 259 -1.89 3.29 1.27
CA THR A 259 -3.16 3.28 2.00
C THR A 259 -4.27 3.71 1.02
N GLU A 260 -4.49 2.93 -0.03
CA GLU A 260 -5.51 3.20 -1.05
C GLU A 260 -6.85 2.67 -0.55
N ASN A 261 -7.58 3.50 0.20
CA ASN A 261 -8.99 3.29 0.45
C ASN A 261 -9.78 3.76 -0.79
N ASN A 262 -10.23 2.82 -1.63
CA ASN A 262 -11.14 3.09 -2.74
C ASN A 262 -12.61 2.93 -2.31
N GLY A 263 -13.41 3.99 -2.50
CA GLY A 263 -14.87 4.02 -2.34
C GLY A 263 -15.32 5.15 -1.41
N PRO A 264 -16.48 5.83 -1.63
CA PRO A 264 -16.78 7.16 -1.10
C PRO A 264 -17.09 7.15 0.40
N ALA A 265 -16.05 6.96 1.20
CA ALA A 265 -15.95 7.22 2.62
C ALA A 265 -14.45 7.22 2.97
N ALA A 266 -13.90 8.43 3.06
CA ALA A 266 -12.70 8.84 3.79
C ALA A 266 -11.91 7.74 4.54
N ASN A 267 -10.64 7.54 4.17
CA ASN A 267 -9.57 7.52 5.17
C ASN A 267 -8.59 8.67 4.87
N SER A 268 -9.17 9.85 4.71
CA SER A 268 -8.45 11.09 4.76
C SER A 268 -8.04 11.30 6.22
N VAL A 269 -6.77 11.09 6.54
CA VAL A 269 -6.27 11.31 7.90
C VAL A 269 -5.94 12.79 8.02
N GLN A 270 -6.46 13.41 9.07
CA GLN A 270 -6.21 14.82 9.34
C GLN A 270 -4.80 14.97 9.90
N LEU A 271 -4.00 15.87 9.32
CA LEU A 271 -2.73 16.30 9.91
C LEU A 271 -3.03 16.98 11.25
N GLU A 272 -2.52 16.44 12.34
CA GLU A 272 -2.59 17.09 13.66
C GLU A 272 -1.36 17.96 13.89
N GLY A 273 -1.56 19.09 14.57
CA GLY A 273 -0.45 19.91 15.03
C GLY A 273 0.34 19.12 16.08
N GLY A 274 1.66 19.05 15.90
CA GLY A 274 2.53 18.46 16.90
C GLY A 274 2.57 19.29 18.19
N ARG A 275 3.17 18.69 19.22
CA ARG A 275 3.52 19.39 20.46
C ARG A 275 4.75 20.28 20.29
#